data_AF-A0AB94IEJ5-F1
#
_entry.id   AF-A0AB94IEJ5-F1
#
_cell.length_a   1.000
_cell.length_b   1.000
_cell.length_c   1.000
_cell.angle_alpha   90.00
_cell.angle_beta   90.00
_cell.angle_gamma   90.00
#
_symmetry.space_group_name_H-M   'P 1'
#
loop_
_entity.id
_entity.type
_entity.pdbx_description
1 polymer ?
#
loop_
_entity_poly.entity_id
_entity_poly.type
_entity_poly.pdbx_seq_one_letter_code
_entity_poly.pdbx_strand_id
1 'polypeptide(L)'
;MKKLLLTSLLGIGTLALAGCDNYPYKQDIQELYDWNNQTGDKAICMMVGEVTQSMYPYTIKYMDGADLPFTYETREAHFNQLTNESLHFFSGLGFFSEELVGEEQGKPLYRYELTDLGKQYVKWKFGATNFCFGRIIVDSIGRKRDSINGVGGGTIREVNITYHVENIPDWVKNSEAYERFRYPKEITTGEPLPGTHTYRVLGNNKLDTISGVSGNYQW
;
A
#
# COMPACT_ATOMS: atom_id res chain seq x y z
N MET A 1 8.67 62.96 51.42
CA MET A 1 8.64 62.73 49.96
C MET A 1 8.48 61.24 49.71
N LYS A 2 7.29 60.81 49.26
CA LYS A 2 6.96 59.41 48.96
C LYS A 2 7.57 59.05 47.59
N LYS A 3 8.46 58.05 47.54
CA LYS A 3 8.85 57.40 46.27
C LYS A 3 7.79 56.35 45.94
N LEU A 4 6.99 56.63 44.92
CA LEU A 4 6.04 55.69 44.32
C LEU A 4 6.81 54.52 43.70
N LEU A 5 6.39 53.30 44.02
CA LEU A 5 6.75 52.09 43.28
C LEU A 5 6.26 52.21 41.84
N LEU A 6 7.16 51.99 40.87
CA LEU A 6 6.81 51.76 39.47
C LEU A 6 6.83 50.25 39.21
N THR A 7 5.71 49.60 39.48
CA THR A 7 5.39 48.26 38.94
C THR A 7 4.50 48.46 37.73
N SER A 8 4.99 48.15 36.52
CA SER A 8 4.14 48.11 35.32
C SER A 8 4.79 47.34 34.16
N LEU A 9 4.21 46.17 33.88
CA LEU A 9 4.06 45.51 32.58
C LEU A 9 5.32 45.21 31.74
N LEU A 10 5.96 44.08 32.05
CA LEU A 10 6.63 43.21 31.06
C LEU A 10 5.93 41.85 31.09
N GLY A 11 4.70 41.83 30.60
CA GLY A 11 3.91 40.62 30.45
C GLY A 11 3.00 40.82 29.25
N ILE A 12 2.94 39.80 28.39
CA ILE A 12 2.24 39.71 27.10
C ILE A 12 3.15 40.06 25.91
N GLY A 13 3.73 39.01 25.34
CA GLY A 13 4.46 39.10 24.07
C GLY A 13 5.15 37.82 23.59
N THR A 14 4.73 36.62 24.00
CA THR A 14 5.28 35.35 23.46
C THR A 14 4.22 34.37 22.95
N LEU A 15 3.03 34.86 22.61
CA LEU A 15 1.91 34.05 22.09
C LEU A 15 1.64 34.27 20.59
N ALA A 16 2.67 34.59 19.82
CA ALA A 16 2.58 34.63 18.37
C ALA A 16 3.81 33.94 17.77
N LEU A 17 3.63 32.67 17.37
CA LEU A 17 4.38 31.89 16.36
C LEU A 17 4.19 30.37 16.54
N ALA A 18 3.11 29.90 17.19
CA ALA A 18 2.50 28.66 16.74
C ALA A 18 1.87 28.96 15.38
N GLY A 19 2.68 29.01 14.33
CA GLY A 19 2.20 29.21 12.97
C GLY A 19 1.11 28.19 12.71
N CYS A 20 -0.10 28.66 12.42
CA CYS A 20 -1.17 27.79 11.98
C CYS A 20 -0.65 27.05 10.75
N ASP A 21 -0.50 25.74 10.89
CA ASP A 21 -0.11 24.85 9.79
C ASP A 21 -1.29 24.77 8.83
N ASN A 22 -1.25 25.66 7.82
CA ASN A 22 -2.27 25.82 6.79
C ASN A 22 -2.01 24.92 5.56
N TYR A 23 -1.13 23.93 5.67
CA TYR A 23 -0.88 23.01 4.56
C TYR A 23 -2.15 22.20 4.23
N PRO A 24 -2.55 22.09 2.95
CA PRO A 24 -3.81 21.47 2.55
C PRO A 24 -3.70 19.93 2.49
N TYR A 25 -3.35 19.28 3.61
CA TYR A 25 -3.06 17.85 3.70
C TYR A 25 -4.09 16.95 3.02
N LYS A 26 -5.39 17.15 3.29
CA LYS A 26 -6.44 16.30 2.71
C LYS A 26 -6.40 16.33 1.19
N GLN A 27 -6.33 17.52 0.61
CA GLN A 27 -6.32 17.72 -0.83
C GLN A 27 -5.03 17.15 -1.44
N ASP A 28 -3.88 17.47 -0.86
CA ASP A 28 -2.57 17.01 -1.31
C ASP A 28 -2.48 15.47 -1.32
N ILE A 29 -2.91 14.80 -0.24
CA ILE A 29 -2.93 13.34 -0.16
C ILE A 29 -3.90 12.75 -1.18
N GLN A 30 -5.10 13.31 -1.31
CA GLN A 30 -6.10 12.82 -2.25
C GLN A 30 -5.62 12.94 -3.70
N GLU A 31 -5.06 14.10 -4.07
CA GLU A 31 -4.52 14.34 -5.42
C GLU A 31 -3.38 13.37 -5.74
N LEU A 32 -2.48 13.11 -4.79
CA LEU A 32 -1.43 12.12 -4.97
C LEU A 32 -1.98 10.70 -5.14
N TYR A 33 -3.00 10.32 -4.37
CA TYR A 33 -3.61 9.00 -4.45
C TYR A 33 -4.35 8.80 -5.78
N ASP A 34 -5.10 9.80 -6.23
CA ASP A 34 -5.78 9.77 -7.53
C ASP A 34 -4.75 9.82 -8.69
N TRP A 35 -3.66 10.56 -8.55
CA TRP A 35 -2.57 10.57 -9.56
C TRP A 35 -1.92 9.19 -9.72
N ASN A 36 -1.72 8.46 -8.62
CA ASN A 36 -1.19 7.08 -8.64
C ASN A 36 -2.23 6.02 -9.08
N ASN A 37 -3.50 6.42 -9.19
CA ASN A 37 -4.64 5.59 -9.50
C ASN A 37 -5.62 6.30 -10.46
N GLN A 38 -5.13 6.67 -11.65
CA GLN A 38 -5.87 7.51 -12.59
C GLN A 38 -7.22 6.94 -13.04
N THR A 39 -7.34 5.60 -13.04
CA THR A 39 -8.57 4.88 -13.39
C THR A 39 -9.54 4.73 -12.21
N GLY A 40 -9.10 5.03 -10.98
CA GLY A 40 -9.93 4.93 -9.78
C GLY A 40 -10.23 3.50 -9.34
N ASP A 41 -9.42 2.52 -9.73
CA ASP A 41 -9.68 1.11 -9.50
C ASP A 41 -8.40 0.29 -9.23
N LYS A 42 -7.26 0.93 -8.95
CA LYS A 42 -5.95 0.29 -8.72
C LYS A 42 -5.18 0.89 -7.53
N ALA A 43 -5.87 1.15 -6.42
CA ALA A 43 -5.26 1.72 -5.21
C ALA A 43 -4.60 0.67 -4.29
N ILE A 44 -5.25 -0.48 -4.10
CA ILE A 44 -4.79 -1.58 -3.25
C ILE A 44 -4.42 -2.75 -4.13
N CYS A 45 -3.25 -3.35 -3.92
CA CYS A 45 -2.71 -4.37 -4.80
C CYS A 45 -2.41 -5.67 -4.05
N MET A 46 -2.78 -6.79 -4.66
CA MET A 46 -2.42 -8.15 -4.25
C MET A 46 -1.35 -8.66 -5.20
N MET A 47 -0.20 -9.01 -4.66
CA MET A 47 0.92 -9.51 -5.44
C MET A 47 0.70 -10.98 -5.77
N VAL A 48 0.91 -11.36 -7.03
CA VAL A 48 0.94 -12.78 -7.43
C VAL A 48 2.29 -13.36 -7.04
N GLY A 49 3.36 -12.66 -7.39
CA GLY A 49 4.74 -12.98 -7.11
C GLY A 49 5.67 -12.26 -8.07
N GLU A 50 6.96 -12.56 -8.00
CA GLU A 50 8.00 -11.99 -8.89
C GLU A 50 7.94 -12.58 -10.31
N VAL A 51 6.77 -12.51 -10.93
CA VAL A 51 6.52 -12.82 -12.34
C VAL A 51 6.39 -11.48 -13.08
N THR A 52 7.25 -11.22 -14.06
CA THR A 52 7.22 -9.98 -14.84
C THR A 52 6.36 -10.13 -16.09
N GLN A 53 5.98 -9.01 -16.69
CA GLN A 53 5.20 -9.00 -17.94
C GLN A 53 5.85 -9.82 -19.05
N SER A 54 7.18 -9.78 -19.18
CA SER A 54 7.94 -10.50 -20.21
C SER A 54 8.07 -12.01 -19.95
N MET A 55 7.67 -12.49 -18.76
CA MET A 55 7.70 -13.91 -18.42
C MET A 55 6.43 -14.64 -18.85
N TYR A 56 5.39 -13.94 -19.31
CA TYR A 56 4.17 -14.57 -19.79
C TYR A 56 4.31 -15.06 -21.25
N PRO A 57 3.76 -16.26 -21.59
CA PRO A 57 3.09 -17.18 -20.67
C PRO A 57 4.07 -17.85 -19.69
N TYR A 58 3.71 -17.89 -18.41
CA TYR A 58 4.59 -18.33 -17.33
C TYR A 58 4.27 -19.78 -16.95
N THR A 59 5.28 -20.64 -16.94
CA THR A 59 5.13 -22.02 -16.45
C THR A 59 5.66 -22.08 -15.01
N ILE A 60 4.88 -22.63 -14.09
CA ILE A 60 5.33 -22.82 -12.70
C ILE A 60 6.57 -23.70 -12.66
N LYS A 61 7.33 -23.56 -11.59
CA LYS A 61 8.48 -24.40 -11.27
C LYS A 61 8.35 -24.87 -9.83
N TYR A 62 8.87 -26.05 -9.52
CA TYR A 62 8.96 -26.54 -8.15
C TYR A 62 10.39 -26.34 -7.63
N MET A 63 10.51 -25.96 -6.36
CA MET A 63 11.79 -25.75 -5.69
C MET A 63 11.85 -26.57 -4.40
N ASP A 64 12.96 -27.28 -4.21
CA ASP A 64 13.21 -28.02 -2.97
C ASP A 64 13.32 -27.06 -1.78
N GLY A 65 12.79 -27.48 -0.63
CA GLY A 65 12.86 -26.72 0.61
C GLY A 65 11.65 -25.82 0.90
N ALA A 66 10.66 -25.77 0.03
CA ALA A 66 9.41 -25.03 0.29
C ALA A 66 8.62 -25.62 1.48
N ASP A 67 8.68 -26.95 1.66
CA ASP A 67 8.05 -27.66 2.77
C ASP A 67 8.84 -27.60 4.10
N LEU A 68 10.02 -26.97 4.10
CA LEU A 68 10.86 -26.80 5.30
C LEU A 68 10.49 -25.51 6.04
N PRO A 69 10.91 -25.32 7.31
CA PRO A 69 10.72 -24.06 8.01
C PRO A 69 11.30 -22.86 7.25
N PHE A 70 10.65 -21.70 7.36
CA PHE A 70 11.11 -20.46 6.73
C PHE A 70 12.41 -19.97 7.37
N THR A 71 13.49 -19.97 6.60
CA THR A 71 14.81 -19.43 6.95
C THR A 71 15.35 -18.60 5.79
N TYR A 72 16.52 -17.97 5.96
CA TYR A 72 17.16 -17.24 4.87
C TYR A 72 17.45 -18.14 3.65
N GLU A 73 17.84 -19.39 3.91
CA GLU A 73 18.20 -20.39 2.91
C GLU A 73 16.96 -20.95 2.18
N THR A 74 15.82 -21.12 2.87
CA THR A 74 14.59 -21.69 2.27
C THR A 74 13.66 -20.62 1.69
N ARG A 75 13.92 -19.34 1.98
CA ARG A 75 13.06 -18.20 1.59
C ARG A 75 12.67 -18.19 0.11
N GLU A 76 13.60 -18.48 -0.79
CA GLU A 76 13.30 -18.46 -2.24
C GLU A 76 12.28 -19.55 -2.61
N ALA A 77 12.42 -20.75 -2.05
CA ALA A 77 11.48 -21.85 -2.28
C ALA A 77 10.09 -21.53 -1.72
N HIS A 78 10.02 -20.91 -0.53
CA HIS A 78 8.76 -20.42 0.06
C HIS A 78 8.06 -19.40 -0.84
N PHE A 79 8.78 -18.39 -1.33
CA PHE A 79 8.22 -17.38 -2.22
C PHE A 79 7.81 -17.94 -3.59
N ASN A 80 8.56 -18.92 -4.10
CA ASN A 80 8.16 -19.64 -5.30
C ASN A 80 6.86 -20.43 -5.09
N GLN A 81 6.71 -21.12 -3.96
CA GLN A 81 5.46 -21.80 -3.62
C GLN A 81 4.29 -20.83 -3.52
N LEU A 82 4.43 -19.72 -2.80
CA LEU A 82 3.39 -18.69 -2.70
C LEU A 82 3.01 -18.12 -4.07
N THR A 83 3.98 -17.98 -4.98
CA THR A 83 3.74 -17.55 -6.36
C THR A 83 2.90 -18.59 -7.12
N ASN A 84 3.27 -19.87 -7.05
CA ASN A 84 2.54 -20.95 -7.71
C ASN A 84 1.09 -21.03 -7.20
N GLU A 85 0.90 -20.93 -5.89
CA GLU A 85 -0.44 -20.94 -5.29
C GLU A 85 -1.25 -19.70 -5.67
N SER A 86 -0.61 -18.53 -5.79
CA SER A 86 -1.30 -17.30 -6.18
C SER A 86 -1.71 -17.32 -7.65
N LEU A 87 -0.89 -17.91 -8.53
CA LEU A 87 -1.25 -18.13 -9.93
C LEU A 87 -2.50 -19.00 -10.05
N HIS A 88 -2.55 -20.12 -9.30
CA HIS A 88 -3.72 -20.98 -9.25
C HIS A 88 -4.97 -20.24 -8.74
N PHE A 89 -4.84 -19.55 -7.60
CA PHE A 89 -5.93 -18.75 -7.02
C PHE A 89 -6.50 -17.73 -8.02
N PHE A 90 -5.64 -16.93 -8.66
CA PHE A 90 -6.09 -15.93 -9.63
C PHE A 90 -6.60 -16.56 -10.94
N SER A 91 -6.18 -17.78 -11.29
CA SER A 91 -6.82 -18.53 -12.38
C SER A 91 -8.24 -18.94 -12.01
N GLY A 92 -8.49 -19.34 -10.77
CA GLY A 92 -9.85 -19.60 -10.25
C GLY A 92 -10.78 -18.38 -10.31
N LEU A 93 -10.22 -17.16 -10.23
CA LEU A 93 -10.94 -15.90 -10.47
C LEU A 93 -11.07 -15.51 -11.96
N GLY A 94 -10.51 -16.33 -12.85
CA GLY A 94 -10.52 -16.10 -14.30
C GLY A 94 -9.51 -15.06 -14.77
N PHE A 95 -8.53 -14.65 -13.95
CA PHE A 95 -7.51 -13.66 -14.34
C PHE A 95 -6.36 -14.27 -15.14
N PHE A 96 -6.13 -15.56 -14.95
CA PHE A 96 -5.22 -16.36 -15.76
C PHE A 96 -5.92 -17.55 -16.40
N SER A 97 -5.47 -17.94 -17.58
CA SER A 97 -5.63 -19.32 -18.04
C SER A 97 -4.76 -20.24 -17.17
N GLU A 98 -5.14 -21.51 -17.07
CA GLU A 98 -4.34 -22.56 -16.43
C GLU A 98 -4.33 -23.77 -17.36
N GLU A 99 -3.18 -24.02 -18.00
CA GLU A 99 -2.99 -25.10 -18.97
C GLU A 99 -2.02 -26.13 -18.41
N LEU A 100 -2.42 -27.40 -18.34
CA LEU A 100 -1.52 -28.51 -18.00
C LEU A 100 -0.56 -28.76 -19.17
N VAL A 101 0.74 -28.52 -18.97
CA VAL A 101 1.76 -28.63 -20.02
C VAL A 101 2.77 -29.75 -19.79
N GLY A 102 2.70 -30.44 -18.66
CA GLY A 102 3.56 -31.58 -18.37
C GLY A 102 3.55 -31.98 -16.91
N GLU A 103 4.60 -32.70 -16.51
CA GLU A 103 4.82 -33.16 -15.14
C GLU A 103 6.32 -33.03 -14.81
N GLU A 104 6.63 -32.60 -13.59
CA GLU A 104 7.99 -32.51 -13.06
C GLU A 104 7.98 -33.01 -11.62
N GLN A 105 8.92 -33.91 -11.29
CA GLN A 105 9.02 -34.51 -9.95
C GLN A 105 7.71 -35.17 -9.45
N GLY A 106 6.93 -35.76 -10.37
CA GLY A 106 5.63 -36.37 -10.04
C GLY A 106 4.51 -35.37 -9.78
N LYS A 107 4.73 -34.07 -10.06
CA LYS A 107 3.76 -32.99 -9.86
C LYS A 107 3.38 -32.34 -11.21
N PRO A 108 2.12 -31.96 -11.43
CA PRO A 108 1.70 -31.32 -12.67
C PRO A 108 2.37 -29.97 -12.86
N LEU A 109 2.79 -29.67 -14.10
CA LEU A 109 3.28 -28.35 -14.51
C LEU A 109 2.17 -27.60 -15.25
N TYR A 110 1.85 -26.42 -14.74
CA TYR A 110 0.84 -25.53 -15.32
C TYR A 110 1.47 -24.29 -15.95
N ARG A 111 0.95 -23.90 -17.11
CA ARG A 111 1.26 -22.66 -17.81
C ARG A 111 0.11 -21.68 -17.68
N TYR A 112 0.45 -20.44 -17.34
CA TYR A 112 -0.48 -19.36 -17.08
C TYR A 112 -0.28 -18.22 -18.07
N GLU A 113 -1.38 -17.69 -18.59
CA GLU A 113 -1.41 -16.51 -19.43
C GLU A 113 -2.51 -15.56 -18.95
N LEU A 114 -2.28 -14.24 -19.02
CA LEU A 114 -3.29 -13.26 -18.63
C LEU A 114 -4.50 -13.31 -19.56
N THR A 115 -5.67 -13.51 -18.97
CA THR A 115 -6.94 -13.36 -19.68
C THR A 115 -7.27 -11.89 -19.90
N ASP A 116 -8.28 -11.61 -20.72
CA ASP A 116 -8.76 -10.23 -20.89
C ASP A 116 -9.34 -9.64 -19.60
N LEU A 117 -9.92 -10.47 -18.72
CA LEU A 117 -10.34 -10.05 -17.39
C LEU A 117 -9.12 -9.69 -16.51
N GLY A 118 -8.08 -10.54 -16.49
CA GLY A 118 -6.86 -10.27 -15.75
C GLY A 118 -6.16 -8.98 -16.20
N LYS A 119 -6.12 -8.72 -17.51
CA LYS A 119 -5.56 -7.48 -18.08
C LYS A 119 -6.26 -6.21 -17.59
N GLN A 120 -7.53 -6.28 -17.20
CA GLN A 120 -8.24 -5.12 -16.63
C GLN A 120 -7.64 -4.73 -15.28
N TYR A 121 -7.40 -5.71 -14.40
CA TYR A 121 -6.96 -5.48 -13.02
C TYR A 121 -5.43 -5.44 -12.85
N VAL A 122 -4.66 -5.95 -13.82
CA VAL A 122 -3.21 -6.07 -13.67
C VAL A 122 -2.51 -4.71 -13.53
N LYS A 123 -1.50 -4.67 -12.67
CA LYS A 123 -0.54 -3.57 -12.50
C LYS A 123 0.87 -4.14 -12.38
N TRP A 124 1.72 -3.79 -13.34
CA TRP A 124 3.13 -4.11 -13.32
C TRP A 124 3.86 -3.06 -12.49
N LYS A 125 4.24 -3.41 -11.27
CA LYS A 125 5.03 -2.53 -10.40
C LYS A 125 5.98 -3.38 -9.56
N PHE A 126 7.16 -2.82 -9.29
CA PHE A 126 8.25 -3.50 -8.55
C PHE A 126 8.72 -4.82 -9.16
N GLY A 127 8.63 -4.98 -10.50
CA GLY A 127 9.06 -6.21 -11.16
C GLY A 127 8.17 -7.42 -10.88
N ALA A 128 6.93 -7.20 -10.42
CA ALA A 128 5.98 -8.24 -10.07
C ALA A 128 4.63 -8.05 -10.78
N THR A 129 3.91 -9.16 -10.95
CA THR A 129 2.49 -9.14 -11.32
C THR A 129 1.69 -8.84 -10.07
N ASN A 130 0.83 -7.81 -10.16
CA ASN A 130 -0.10 -7.48 -9.11
C ASN A 130 -1.50 -7.31 -9.71
N PHE A 131 -2.52 -7.71 -8.98
CA PHE A 131 -3.90 -7.35 -9.28
C PHE A 131 -4.36 -6.31 -8.28
N CYS A 132 -4.79 -5.16 -8.79
CA CYS A 132 -5.16 -4.04 -7.94
C CYS A 132 -6.65 -3.74 -8.08
N PHE A 133 -7.21 -3.14 -7.03
CA PHE A 133 -8.60 -2.75 -6.97
C PHE A 133 -8.78 -1.44 -6.21
N GLY A 134 -9.97 -0.85 -6.40
CA GLY A 134 -10.52 0.22 -5.60
C GLY A 134 -9.86 1.59 -5.76
N ARG A 135 -10.52 2.58 -5.16
CA ARG A 135 -10.04 3.97 -5.01
C ARG A 135 -10.07 4.35 -3.55
N ILE A 136 -9.00 4.98 -3.08
CA ILE A 136 -8.94 5.49 -1.71
C ILE A 136 -9.50 6.91 -1.69
N ILE A 137 -10.46 7.14 -0.79
CA ILE A 137 -11.04 8.44 -0.52
C ILE A 137 -10.64 8.86 0.89
N VAL A 138 -9.92 9.98 1.00
CA VAL A 138 -9.51 10.54 2.29
C VAL A 138 -10.70 11.28 2.90
N ASP A 139 -11.24 10.75 4.00
CA ASP A 139 -12.37 11.34 4.71
C ASP A 139 -11.94 12.53 5.56
N SER A 140 -10.87 12.35 6.35
CA SER A 140 -10.42 13.39 7.28
C SER A 140 -8.94 13.29 7.61
N ILE A 141 -8.40 14.40 8.11
CA ILE A 141 -7.05 14.51 8.65
C ILE A 141 -7.14 14.54 10.17
N GLY A 142 -6.40 13.65 10.80
CA GLY A 142 -6.28 13.54 12.24
C GLY A 142 -5.03 14.23 12.77
N ARG A 143 -4.46 13.63 13.81
CA ARG A 143 -3.26 14.12 14.48
C ARG A 143 -2.07 14.12 13.52
N LYS A 144 -1.26 15.17 13.64
CA LYS A 144 0.04 15.31 12.99
C LYS A 144 1.15 15.11 14.01
N ARG A 145 2.22 14.41 13.65
CA ARG A 145 3.38 14.18 14.51
C ARG A 145 4.66 14.41 13.72
N ASP A 146 5.51 15.26 14.26
CA ASP A 146 6.85 15.45 13.74
C ASP A 146 7.84 14.63 14.55
N SER A 147 8.75 13.95 13.85
CA SER A 147 9.88 13.23 14.43
C SER A 147 11.17 13.58 13.69
N ILE A 148 12.31 13.51 14.38
CA ILE A 148 13.62 13.76 13.78
C ILE A 148 14.20 12.41 13.37
N ASN A 149 14.61 12.28 12.11
CA ASN A 149 15.25 11.06 11.65
C ASN A 149 16.74 11.04 12.05
N GLY A 150 17.18 10.00 12.74
CA GLY A 150 18.50 9.92 13.41
C GLY A 150 19.71 9.88 12.48
N VAL A 151 19.52 9.67 11.17
CA VAL A 151 20.60 9.68 10.18
C VAL A 151 20.27 10.72 9.10
N GLY A 152 20.95 11.87 9.13
CA GLY A 152 20.81 12.95 8.14
C GLY A 152 19.96 14.16 8.56
N GLY A 153 19.38 14.19 9.77
CA GLY A 153 18.87 15.41 10.40
C GLY A 153 17.58 16.02 9.83
N GLY A 154 16.84 15.30 9.00
CA GLY A 154 15.55 15.76 8.45
C GLY A 154 14.37 15.50 9.38
N THR A 155 13.35 16.38 9.32
CA THR A 155 12.07 16.17 10.01
C THR A 155 11.15 15.30 9.14
N ILE A 156 10.59 14.25 9.75
CA ILE A 156 9.51 13.44 9.20
C ILE A 156 8.21 13.91 9.83
N ARG A 157 7.17 14.10 9.01
CA ARG A 157 5.82 14.42 9.46
C ARG A 157 4.87 13.29 9.12
N GLU A 158 4.35 12.65 10.16
CA GLU A 158 3.28 11.67 10.07
C GLU A 158 1.94 12.38 10.20
N VAL A 159 1.02 12.09 9.29
CA VAL A 159 -0.33 12.64 9.24
C VAL A 159 -1.29 11.47 9.33
N ASN A 160 -1.99 11.36 10.45
CA ASN A 160 -3.06 10.37 10.58
C ASN A 160 -4.20 10.76 9.64
N ILE A 161 -4.73 9.79 8.92
CA ILE A 161 -5.88 9.96 8.05
C ILE A 161 -6.97 8.97 8.45
N THR A 162 -8.21 9.35 8.17
CA THR A 162 -9.31 8.38 8.02
C THR A 162 -9.66 8.33 6.55
N TYR A 163 -9.84 7.13 6.01
CA TYR A 163 -10.14 6.91 4.61
C TYR A 163 -11.09 5.74 4.42
N HIS A 164 -11.81 5.69 3.31
CA HIS A 164 -12.52 4.50 2.88
C HIS A 164 -12.12 4.12 1.45
N VAL A 165 -12.59 2.96 1.00
CA VAL A 165 -12.30 2.43 -0.34
C VAL A 165 -13.60 2.35 -1.14
N GLU A 166 -13.60 2.94 -2.32
CA GLU A 166 -14.68 2.83 -3.31
C GLU A 166 -14.28 1.88 -4.45
N ASN A 167 -15.23 1.55 -5.34
CA ASN A 167 -15.01 0.72 -6.53
C ASN A 167 -14.42 -0.67 -6.22
N ILE A 168 -14.92 -1.32 -5.16
CA ILE A 168 -14.46 -2.64 -4.74
C ILE A 168 -15.17 -3.72 -5.58
N PRO A 169 -14.44 -4.47 -6.41
CA PRO A 169 -15.02 -5.53 -7.22
C PRO A 169 -15.39 -6.74 -6.36
N ASP A 170 -16.40 -7.51 -6.79
CA ASP A 170 -16.94 -8.61 -5.99
C ASP A 170 -15.94 -9.74 -5.73
N TRP A 171 -14.95 -9.94 -6.61
CA TRP A 171 -13.92 -10.94 -6.41
C TRP A 171 -13.07 -10.69 -5.16
N VAL A 172 -12.92 -9.43 -4.72
CA VAL A 172 -12.21 -9.10 -3.47
C VAL A 172 -13.02 -9.57 -2.27
N LYS A 173 -14.35 -9.49 -2.33
CA LYS A 173 -15.26 -9.90 -1.24
C LYS A 173 -15.26 -11.42 -1.00
N ASN A 174 -14.58 -12.19 -1.84
CA ASN A 174 -14.37 -13.63 -1.66
C ASN A 174 -13.57 -13.89 -0.36
N SER A 175 -14.05 -14.83 0.48
CA SER A 175 -13.38 -15.21 1.73
C SER A 175 -11.97 -15.75 1.51
N GLU A 176 -11.72 -16.47 0.41
CA GLU A 176 -10.40 -17.00 0.07
C GLU A 176 -9.41 -15.88 -0.25
N ALA A 177 -9.85 -14.81 -0.91
CA ALA A 177 -9.04 -13.62 -1.17
C ALA A 177 -8.62 -12.95 0.16
N TYR A 178 -9.55 -12.83 1.11
CA TYR A 178 -9.27 -12.30 2.44
C TYR A 178 -8.32 -13.21 3.24
N GLU A 179 -8.53 -14.52 3.22
CA GLU A 179 -7.72 -15.49 3.97
C GLU A 179 -6.26 -15.50 3.49
N ARG A 180 -6.05 -15.35 2.18
CA ARG A 180 -4.72 -15.27 1.55
C ARG A 180 -4.02 -13.94 1.83
N PHE A 181 -4.65 -12.81 1.49
CA PHE A 181 -3.97 -11.51 1.48
C PHE A 181 -4.16 -10.66 2.75
N ARG A 182 -5.05 -11.09 3.66
CA ARG A 182 -5.22 -10.54 5.02
C ARG A 182 -5.36 -9.02 5.12
N TYR A 183 -5.93 -8.39 4.10
CA TYR A 183 -6.21 -6.96 4.11
C TYR A 183 -7.35 -6.64 5.13
N PRO A 184 -7.43 -5.43 5.71
CA PRO A 184 -8.51 -5.03 6.63
C PRO A 184 -9.91 -5.29 6.08
N LYS A 185 -10.81 -5.91 6.85
CA LYS A 185 -12.15 -6.31 6.37
C LYS A 185 -13.01 -5.13 5.95
N GLU A 186 -12.81 -3.99 6.59
CA GLU A 186 -13.53 -2.74 6.34
C GLU A 186 -13.28 -2.21 4.91
N ILE A 187 -12.18 -2.64 4.26
CA ILE A 187 -11.91 -2.34 2.85
C ILE A 187 -13.04 -2.85 1.96
N THR A 188 -13.68 -3.98 2.27
CA THR A 188 -14.74 -4.54 1.41
C THR A 188 -16.13 -4.05 1.75
N THR A 189 -16.31 -3.43 2.92
CA THR A 189 -17.59 -2.84 3.36
C THR A 189 -17.70 -1.36 3.03
N GLY A 190 -16.58 -0.71 2.66
CA GLY A 190 -16.51 0.73 2.45
C GLY A 190 -16.54 1.52 3.77
N GLU A 191 -16.35 0.83 4.90
CA GLU A 191 -16.29 1.48 6.20
C GLU A 191 -14.98 2.28 6.36
N PRO A 192 -15.02 3.44 7.04
CA PRO A 192 -13.82 4.23 7.26
C PRO A 192 -12.76 3.50 8.10
N LEU A 193 -11.52 3.63 7.66
CA LEU A 193 -10.33 3.00 8.21
C LEU A 193 -9.29 4.04 8.64
N PRO A 194 -8.54 3.79 9.73
CA PRO A 194 -7.39 4.61 10.06
C PRO A 194 -6.22 4.31 9.12
N GLY A 195 -5.44 5.33 8.80
CA GLY A 195 -4.20 5.23 8.06
C GLY A 195 -3.20 6.30 8.46
N THR A 196 -1.99 6.21 7.90
CA THR A 196 -0.95 7.22 8.08
C THR A 196 -0.35 7.59 6.73
N HIS A 197 -0.19 8.88 6.50
CA HIS A 197 0.60 9.42 5.40
C HIS A 197 1.87 10.06 5.96
N THR A 198 3.01 9.77 5.34
CA THR A 198 4.31 10.19 5.85
C THR A 198 4.99 11.12 4.85
N TYR A 199 5.40 12.28 5.34
CA TYR A 199 6.13 13.29 4.59
C TYR A 199 7.54 13.47 5.12
N ARG A 200 8.46 13.81 4.22
CA ARG A 200 9.68 14.53 4.54
C ARG A 200 9.37 16.02 4.56
N VAL A 201 9.74 16.72 5.63
CA VAL A 201 9.60 18.18 5.70
C VAL A 201 10.84 18.83 5.12
N LEU A 202 10.66 19.64 4.07
CA LEU A 202 11.75 20.35 3.39
C LEU A 202 11.89 21.83 3.83
N GLY A 203 10.99 22.31 4.70
CA GLY A 203 10.92 23.71 5.16
C GLY A 203 9.93 24.55 4.34
N ASN A 204 9.52 25.72 4.86
CA ASN A 204 8.58 26.65 4.21
C ASN A 204 7.30 26.00 3.66
N ASN A 205 6.63 25.14 4.45
CA ASN A 205 5.45 24.37 4.03
C ASN A 205 5.66 23.51 2.78
N LYS A 206 6.90 23.16 2.43
CA LYS A 206 7.19 22.17 1.40
C LYS A 206 7.34 20.81 2.03
N LEU A 207 6.51 19.88 1.59
CA LEU A 207 6.51 18.49 2.00
C LEU A 207 6.78 17.62 0.78
N ASP A 208 7.44 16.50 1.00
CA ASP A 208 7.70 15.48 -0.01
C ASP A 208 7.19 14.13 0.51
N THR A 209 6.35 13.45 -0.26
CA THR A 209 5.74 12.20 0.21
C THR A 209 6.78 11.08 0.27
N ILE A 210 6.85 10.42 1.42
CA ILE A 210 7.65 9.21 1.61
C ILE A 210 6.79 7.97 1.39
N SER A 211 5.63 7.90 2.03
CA SER A 211 4.74 6.75 1.98
C SER A 211 3.31 7.10 2.39
N GLY A 212 2.37 6.21 2.10
CA GLY A 212 0.98 6.35 2.48
C GLY A 212 0.20 5.04 2.36
N VAL A 213 -1.13 5.11 2.47
CA VAL A 213 -2.01 3.94 2.35
C VAL A 213 -2.18 3.45 0.91
N SER A 214 -2.13 4.37 -0.07
CA SER A 214 -2.20 4.01 -1.49
C SER A 214 -0.89 3.38 -1.97
N GLY A 215 -0.99 2.33 -2.79
CA GLY A 215 0.17 1.64 -3.31
C GLY A 215 0.85 0.73 -2.27
N ASN A 216 0.13 0.28 -1.25
CA ASN A 216 0.56 -0.87 -0.45
C ASN A 216 0.27 -2.18 -1.20
N TYR A 217 1.24 -3.09 -1.13
CA TYR A 217 1.18 -4.40 -1.76
C TYR A 217 1.01 -5.43 -0.66
N GLN A 218 -0.05 -6.23 -0.75
CA GLN A 218 -0.26 -7.39 0.10
C GLN A 218 0.30 -8.62 -0.61
N TRP A 219 1.05 -9.43 0.11
CA TRP A 219 1.59 -10.69 -0.38
C TRP A 219 1.26 -11.80 0.62
#